data_AF-A0A519YQM6-F1
#
_entry.id   AF-A0A519YQM6-F1
#
_cell.length_a   1.000
_cell.length_b   1.000
_cell.length_c   1.000
_cell.angle_alpha   90.00
_cell.angle_beta   90.00
_cell.angle_gamma   90.00
#
_symmetry.space_group_name_H-M   'P 1'
#
loop_
_entity.id
_entity.type
_entity.pdbx_description
1 polymer ?
#
loop_
_entity_poly.entity_id
_entity_poly.type
_entity_poly.pdbx_seq_one_letter_code
_entity_poly.pdbx_strand_id
1 'polypeptide(L)'
;MRLPRHHLLTFPSGRQQAVAGLGLAVGQTRRFAHCQVDGGWGQVWVKALVGNDFLFLFASAGLGWLDQLYAKRWTIEQCFQNLKGRGFNLEATHLRCHHKLRKLVALVSLAYACCLSVGILAEQQVKPIARKNHG
;
A
#
# COMPACT_ATOMS: atom_id res chain seq x y z
N MET A 1 2.40 6.60 -5.16
CA MET A 1 3.57 6.81 -6.05
C MET A 1 4.19 8.16 -5.69
N ARG A 2 5.52 8.33 -5.68
CA ARG A 2 6.12 9.67 -5.53
C ARG A 2 6.06 10.33 -6.89
N LEU A 3 5.32 11.43 -6.97
CA LEU A 3 5.10 12.12 -8.23
C LEU A 3 6.05 13.33 -8.35
N PRO A 4 6.46 13.71 -9.57
CA PRO A 4 7.25 14.91 -9.78
C PRO A 4 6.50 16.15 -9.26
N ARG A 5 7.22 17.08 -8.63
CA ARG A 5 6.65 18.27 -7.97
C ARG A 5 5.85 19.19 -8.92
N HIS A 6 6.13 19.08 -10.22
CA HIS A 6 5.56 19.91 -11.29
C HIS A 6 4.25 19.37 -11.85
N HIS A 7 3.76 18.24 -11.33
CA HIS A 7 2.60 17.60 -11.89
C HIS A 7 1.33 18.43 -11.69
N LEU A 8 0.55 18.55 -12.76
CA LEU A 8 -0.62 19.39 -12.82
C LEU A 8 -1.88 18.56 -12.60
N LEU A 9 -2.72 19.03 -11.68
CA LEU A 9 -4.11 18.62 -11.58
C LEU A 9 -4.94 19.50 -12.48
N THR A 10 -5.65 18.91 -13.44
CA THR A 10 -6.62 19.63 -14.26
C THR A 10 -8.01 19.42 -13.68
N PHE A 11 -8.68 20.51 -13.35
CA PHE A 11 -10.04 20.48 -12.81
C PHE A 11 -11.08 20.50 -13.94
N PRO A 12 -12.35 20.13 -13.66
CA PRO A 12 -13.43 20.18 -14.65
C PRO A 12 -13.65 21.57 -15.26
N SER A 13 -13.26 22.63 -14.55
CA SER A 13 -13.30 24.01 -15.04
C SER A 13 -12.20 24.36 -16.05
N GLY A 14 -11.33 23.41 -16.40
CA GLY A 14 -10.13 23.64 -17.22
C GLY A 14 -8.98 24.28 -16.45
N ARG A 15 -9.19 24.69 -15.18
CA ARG A 15 -8.12 25.22 -14.34
C ARG A 15 -7.08 24.14 -14.07
N GLN A 16 -5.81 24.48 -14.26
CA GLN A 16 -4.68 23.63 -13.89
C GLN A 16 -4.02 24.14 -12.63
N GLN A 17 -3.63 23.24 -11.74
CA GLN A 17 -2.92 23.57 -10.51
C GLN A 17 -1.85 22.54 -10.20
N ALA A 18 -0.62 22.99 -9.97
CA ALA A 18 0.44 22.12 -9.48
C ALA A 18 0.15 21.64 -8.06
N VAL A 19 0.55 20.41 -7.74
CA VAL A 19 0.38 19.85 -6.39
C VAL A 19 1.09 20.70 -5.32
N ALA A 20 2.27 21.24 -5.64
CA ALA A 20 2.98 22.18 -4.76
C ALA A 20 2.19 23.47 -4.47
N GLY A 21 1.33 23.89 -5.40
CA GLY A 21 0.46 25.07 -5.25
C GLY A 21 -0.78 24.82 -4.39
N LEU A 22 -0.95 23.64 -3.78
CA LEU A 22 -2.08 23.34 -2.90
C LEU A 22 -1.97 23.94 -1.50
N GLY A 23 -0.78 24.44 -1.11
CA GLY A 23 -0.54 25.08 0.17
C GLY A 23 -0.71 24.15 1.38
N LEU A 24 -0.32 22.88 1.24
CA LEU A 24 -0.50 21.88 2.27
C LEU A 24 0.66 21.90 3.28
N ALA A 25 0.33 21.96 4.58
CA ALA A 25 1.30 21.75 5.65
C ALA A 25 1.70 20.26 5.74
N VAL A 26 2.88 19.96 6.29
CA VAL A 26 3.37 18.57 6.44
C VAL A 26 2.34 17.73 7.21
N GLY A 27 1.98 16.58 6.64
CA GLY A 27 0.97 15.68 7.18
C GLY A 27 -0.47 15.99 6.74
N GLN A 28 -0.73 17.20 6.21
CA GLN A 28 -2.05 17.59 5.72
C GLN A 28 -2.39 16.83 4.42
N THR A 29 -3.67 16.47 4.30
CA THR A 29 -4.20 15.73 3.16
C THR A 29 -5.24 16.54 2.41
N ARG A 30 -5.29 16.39 1.08
CA ARG A 30 -6.36 16.93 0.23
C ARG A 30 -6.92 15.86 -0.68
N ARG A 31 -8.23 15.93 -0.92
CA ARG A 31 -9.01 14.97 -1.68
C ARG A 31 -9.74 15.68 -2.79
N PHE A 32 -9.70 15.13 -4.00
CA PHE A 32 -10.41 15.62 -5.17
C PHE A 32 -11.24 14.49 -5.74
N ALA A 33 -12.56 14.70 -5.80
CA ALA A 33 -13.49 13.68 -6.31
C ALA A 33 -13.47 13.57 -7.84
N HIS A 34 -13.10 14.64 -8.53
CA HIS A 34 -13.08 14.67 -9.99
C HIS A 34 -11.99 15.63 -10.49
N CYS A 35 -10.88 15.07 -10.93
CA CYS A 35 -9.78 15.80 -11.57
C CYS A 35 -9.04 14.89 -12.55
N GLN A 36 -8.41 15.52 -13.54
CA GLN A 36 -7.58 14.85 -14.53
C GLN A 36 -6.10 14.93 -14.15
N VAL A 37 -5.42 13.81 -14.33
CA VAL A 37 -4.00 13.57 -14.05
C VAL A 37 -3.44 12.79 -15.24
N ASP A 38 -2.40 13.29 -15.91
CA ASP A 38 -1.84 12.68 -17.13
C ASP A 38 -2.87 12.27 -18.20
N GLY A 39 -3.93 13.08 -18.37
CA GLY A 39 -5.00 12.77 -19.33
C GLY A 39 -6.11 11.85 -18.80
N GLY A 40 -5.91 11.17 -17.66
CA GLY A 40 -6.92 10.32 -17.01
C GLY A 40 -7.76 11.06 -15.98
N TRP A 41 -9.09 10.95 -16.09
CA TRP A 41 -10.04 11.51 -15.10
C TRP A 41 -10.30 10.55 -13.95
N GLY A 42 -10.27 11.05 -12.72
CA GLY A 42 -10.55 10.23 -11.55
C GLY A 42 -10.53 10.99 -10.22
N GLN A 43 -10.39 10.20 -9.17
CA GLN A 43 -10.29 10.64 -7.79
C GLN A 43 -8.83 10.71 -7.38
N VAL A 44 -8.45 11.80 -6.73
CA VAL A 44 -7.09 12.03 -6.27
C VAL A 44 -7.05 12.27 -4.78
N TRP A 45 -6.08 11.65 -4.13
CA TRP A 45 -5.72 11.92 -2.75
C TRP A 45 -4.24 12.32 -2.69
N VAL A 46 -3.97 13.43 -2.02
CA VAL A 46 -2.62 13.98 -1.87
C VAL A 46 -2.33 14.18 -0.40
N LYS A 47 -1.12 13.83 0.05
CA LYS A 47 -0.59 14.19 1.37
C LYS A 47 0.77 14.83 1.25
N ALA A 48 0.96 15.95 1.93
CA ALA A 48 2.27 16.57 2.06
C ALA A 48 3.15 15.78 3.03
N LEU A 49 4.40 15.55 2.63
CA LEU A 49 5.43 14.86 3.39
C LEU A 49 6.52 15.86 3.81
N VAL A 50 7.42 15.42 4.68
CA VAL A 50 8.64 16.17 5.01
C VAL A 50 9.48 16.42 3.76
N GLY A 51 10.24 17.51 3.73
CA GLY A 51 11.13 17.83 2.60
C GLY A 51 10.45 18.38 1.35
N ASN A 52 9.22 18.89 1.48
CA ASN A 52 8.41 19.41 0.36
C ASN A 52 8.08 18.35 -0.71
N ASP A 53 7.93 17.11 -0.26
CA ASP A 53 7.51 15.97 -1.06
C ASP A 53 6.02 15.68 -0.86
N PHE A 54 5.42 14.92 -1.77
CA PHE A 54 4.01 14.59 -1.73
C PHE A 54 3.80 13.09 -1.98
N LEU A 55 2.91 12.48 -1.20
CA LEU A 55 2.33 11.19 -1.52
C LEU A 55 1.07 11.43 -2.35
N PHE A 56 1.06 10.86 -3.55
CA PHE A 56 -0.04 10.97 -4.48
C PHE A 56 -0.66 9.60 -4.75
N LEU A 57 -1.99 9.55 -4.67
CA LEU A 57 -2.81 8.39 -4.97
C LEU A 57 -3.90 8.80 -5.97
N PHE A 58 -4.07 8.00 -7.01
CA PHE A 58 -5.10 8.15 -8.03
C PHE A 58 -5.94 6.88 -8.08
N ALA A 59 -7.26 7.02 -8.17
CA ALA A 59 -8.18 5.91 -8.30
C ALA A 59 -9.43 6.30 -9.09
N SER A 60 -10.10 5.33 -9.68
CA SER A 60 -11.41 5.53 -10.32
C SER A 60 -12.54 5.69 -9.31
N ALA A 61 -12.41 5.08 -8.11
CA ALA A 61 -13.41 5.12 -7.04
C ALA A 61 -12.75 4.93 -5.66
N GLY A 62 -13.53 5.20 -4.59
CA GLY A 62 -13.13 4.88 -3.21
C GLY A 62 -12.30 5.95 -2.49
N LEU A 63 -12.43 7.24 -2.84
CA LEU A 63 -11.67 8.36 -2.25
C LEU A 63 -11.65 8.40 -0.71
N GLY A 64 -12.71 7.95 -0.04
CA GLY A 64 -12.80 7.91 1.42
C GLY A 64 -11.84 6.92 2.09
N TRP A 65 -11.48 5.84 1.38
CA TRP A 65 -10.68 4.73 1.91
C TRP A 65 -9.35 4.56 1.15
N LEU A 66 -9.06 5.47 0.21
CA LEU A 66 -7.96 5.32 -0.74
C LEU A 66 -6.59 5.21 -0.04
N ASP A 67 -6.40 5.95 1.04
CA ASP A 67 -5.21 5.90 1.89
C ASP A 67 -5.09 4.57 2.63
N GLN A 68 -6.19 4.07 3.20
CA GLN A 68 -6.22 2.77 3.88
C GLN A 68 -5.99 1.60 2.91
N LEU A 69 -6.59 1.68 1.72
CA LEU A 69 -6.40 0.68 0.66
C LEU A 69 -4.95 0.68 0.18
N TYR A 70 -4.36 1.85 -0.03
CA TYR A 70 -2.95 1.95 -0.41
C TYR A 70 -2.02 1.45 0.70
N ALA A 71 -2.34 1.69 1.97
CA ALA A 71 -1.56 1.15 3.09
C ALA A 71 -1.53 -0.39 3.08
N LYS A 72 -2.64 -1.05 2.73
CA LYS A 72 -2.71 -2.52 2.58
C LYS A 72 -1.81 -3.06 1.46
N ARG A 73 -1.31 -2.22 0.54
CA ARG A 73 -0.34 -2.64 -0.50
C ARG A 73 0.92 -3.27 0.13
N TRP A 74 1.37 -2.78 1.27
CA TRP A 74 2.58 -3.29 1.94
C TRP A 74 2.44 -4.78 2.35
N THR A 75 1.22 -5.28 2.51
CA THR A 75 0.96 -6.68 2.89
C THR A 75 1.56 -7.68 1.90
N ILE A 76 1.68 -7.34 0.61
CA ILE A 76 2.29 -8.24 -0.36
C ILE A 76 3.80 -8.42 -0.11
N GLU A 77 4.46 -7.38 0.38
CA GLU A 77 5.90 -7.41 0.69
C GLU A 77 6.14 -8.31 1.91
N GLN A 78 5.24 -8.25 2.90
CA GLN A 78 5.24 -9.18 4.04
C GLN A 78 4.99 -10.63 3.59
N CYS A 79 4.03 -10.83 2.68
CA CYS A 79 3.77 -12.15 2.09
C CYS A 79 5.04 -12.72 1.44
N PHE A 80 5.70 -11.97 0.55
CA PHE A 80 6.93 -12.43 -0.09
C PHE A 80 8.07 -12.69 0.89
N GLN A 81 8.23 -11.85 1.92
CA GLN A 81 9.23 -12.08 2.96
C GLN A 81 8.97 -13.38 3.73
N ASN A 82 7.72 -13.68 4.08
CA ASN A 82 7.32 -14.90 4.79
C ASN A 82 7.48 -16.17 3.92
N LEU A 83 7.30 -16.06 2.61
CA LEU A 83 7.56 -17.17 1.69
C LEU A 83 9.08 -17.43 1.52
N LYS A 84 9.88 -16.37 1.61
CA LYS A 84 11.35 -16.41 1.51
C LYS A 84 11.98 -16.62 2.90
N GLY A 85 13.14 -16.01 3.15
CA GLY A 85 13.98 -16.29 4.31
C GLY A 85 13.37 -16.02 5.70
N ARG A 86 12.31 -15.19 5.83
CA ARG A 86 11.71 -14.93 7.16
C ARG A 86 10.74 -16.02 7.64
N GLY A 87 10.25 -16.87 6.73
CA GLY A 87 9.31 -17.93 7.08
C GLY A 87 9.69 -19.26 6.44
N PHE A 88 8.99 -19.64 5.37
CA PHE A 88 9.12 -20.96 4.73
C PHE A 88 10.47 -21.20 4.04
N ASN A 89 11.32 -20.18 3.95
CA ASN A 89 12.70 -20.27 3.50
C ASN A 89 12.86 -20.91 2.11
N LEU A 90 11.98 -20.55 1.15
CA LEU A 90 11.99 -21.10 -0.19
C LEU A 90 13.34 -20.96 -0.91
N GLU A 91 14.11 -19.92 -0.60
CA GLU A 91 15.41 -19.63 -1.21
C GLU A 91 16.50 -20.65 -0.81
N ALA A 92 16.33 -21.36 0.31
CA ALA A 92 17.26 -22.41 0.76
C ALA A 92 17.00 -23.79 0.15
N THR A 93 15.98 -23.95 -0.70
CA THR A 93 15.47 -25.28 -1.08
C THR A 93 16.39 -26.08 -2.01
N HIS A 94 17.50 -25.53 -2.51
CA HIS A 94 18.46 -26.14 -3.46
C HIS A 94 17.84 -26.83 -4.71
N LEU A 95 16.52 -26.77 -4.88
CA LEU A 95 15.77 -27.39 -5.97
C LEU A 95 16.02 -26.59 -7.25
N ARG A 96 16.64 -27.24 -8.23
CA ARG A 96 16.93 -26.63 -9.55
C ARG A 96 15.85 -26.93 -10.60
N CYS A 97 15.00 -27.93 -10.36
CA CYS A 97 13.97 -28.34 -11.31
C CYS A 97 12.76 -27.39 -11.26
N HIS A 98 12.52 -26.66 -12.34
CA HIS A 98 11.43 -25.68 -12.45
C HIS A 98 10.04 -26.28 -12.17
N HIS A 99 9.78 -27.51 -12.64
CA HIS A 99 8.50 -28.18 -12.39
C HIS A 99 8.26 -28.47 -10.90
N LYS A 100 9.32 -28.85 -10.17
CA LYS A 100 9.26 -29.10 -8.72
C LYS A 100 9.12 -27.78 -7.95
N LEU A 101 9.85 -26.74 -8.34
CA LEU A 101 9.72 -25.41 -7.75
C LEU A 101 8.30 -24.84 -7.90
N ARG A 102 7.69 -24.99 -9.08
CA ARG A 102 6.30 -24.54 -9.29
C ARG A 102 5.32 -25.22 -8.34
N LYS A 103 5.45 -26.53 -8.13
CA LYS A 103 4.63 -27.29 -7.17
C LYS A 103 4.90 -26.85 -5.73
N LEU A 104 6.17 -26.65 -5.37
CA LEU A 104 6.56 -26.21 -4.04
C LEU A 104 5.99 -24.82 -3.71
N VAL A 105 6.12 -23.85 -4.61
CA VAL A 105 5.57 -22.51 -4.43
C VAL A 105 4.06 -22.56 -4.24
N ALA A 106 3.34 -23.39 -5.00
CA ALA A 106 1.89 -23.56 -4.85
C ALA A 106 1.52 -24.13 -3.47
N LEU A 107 2.21 -25.18 -3.03
CA LEU A 107 1.98 -25.79 -1.71
C LEU A 107 2.32 -24.84 -0.56
N VAL A 108 3.45 -24.14 -0.65
CA VAL A 108 3.89 -23.20 0.38
C VAL A 108 2.97 -21.97 0.43
N SER A 109 2.46 -21.50 -0.71
CA SER A 109 1.46 -20.43 -0.75
C SER A 109 0.16 -20.83 -0.06
N LEU A 110 -0.29 -22.08 -0.24
CA LEU A 110 -1.47 -22.61 0.46
C LEU A 110 -1.21 -22.73 1.97
N ALA A 111 -0.07 -23.30 2.35
CA ALA A 111 0.34 -23.40 3.75
C ALA A 111 0.41 -22.02 4.43
N TYR A 112 0.98 -21.02 3.73
CA TYR A 112 1.02 -19.64 4.20
C TYR A 112 -0.38 -19.07 4.40
N ALA A 113 -1.32 -19.30 3.47
CA ALA A 113 -2.70 -18.85 3.61
C ALA A 113 -3.40 -19.48 4.84
N CYS A 114 -3.13 -20.75 5.13
CA CYS A 114 -3.62 -21.41 6.35
C CYS A 114 -3.01 -20.78 7.61
N CYS A 115 -1.69 -20.59 7.66
CA CYS A 115 -1.02 -19.94 8.79
C CYS A 115 -1.55 -18.52 9.02
N LEU A 116 -1.76 -17.74 7.95
CA LEU A 116 -2.31 -16.40 8.04
C LEU A 116 -3.74 -16.41 8.60
N SER A 117 -4.59 -17.33 8.12
CA SER A 117 -5.97 -17.47 8.61
C SER A 117 -6.02 -17.82 10.10
N VAL A 118 -5.18 -18.77 10.53
CA VAL A 118 -5.06 -19.14 11.95
C VAL A 118 -4.52 -17.98 12.78
N GLY A 119 -3.52 -17.25 12.27
CA GLY A 119 -2.96 -16.08 12.95
C GLY A 119 -3.98 -14.96 13.16
N ILE A 120 -4.81 -14.66 12.14
CA ILE A 120 -5.90 -13.69 12.25
C ILE A 120 -6.92 -14.13 13.31
N LEU A 121 -7.29 -15.42 13.29
CA LEU A 121 -8.24 -15.97 14.25
C LEU A 121 -7.70 -15.96 15.68
N ALA A 122 -6.41 -16.22 15.86
CA ALA A 122 -5.74 -16.16 17.15
C ALA A 122 -5.69 -14.73 17.68
N GLU A 123 -5.32 -13.76 16.83
CA GLU A 123 -5.30 -12.33 17.19
C GLU A 123 -6.66 -11.84 17.71
N GLN A 124 -7.76 -12.29 17.09
CA GLN A 124 -9.12 -11.93 17.53
C GLN A 124 -9.50 -12.50 18.92
N GLN A 125 -8.87 -13.60 19.33
CA GLN A 125 -9.15 -14.28 20.59
C GLN A 125 -8.18 -13.88 21.70
N VAL A 126 -7.00 -13.37 21.37
CA VAL A 126 -5.99 -12.93 22.32
C VAL A 126 -6.37 -11.56 22.88
N LYS A 127 -6.39 -11.44 24.22
CA LYS A 127 -6.61 -10.14 24.87
C LYS A 127 -5.53 -9.15 24.42
N PRO A 128 -5.90 -7.93 23.98
CA PRO A 128 -4.93 -6.93 23.58
C PRO A 128 -3.95 -6.66 24.72
N ILE A 129 -2.65 -6.63 24.38
CA ILE A 129 -1.58 -6.38 25.34
C ILE A 129 -1.82 -5.00 25.97
N ALA A 130 -1.97 -4.97 27.29
CA ALA A 130 -2.19 -3.71 28.01
C ALA A 130 -1.02 -2.75 27.75
N ARG A 131 -1.32 -1.59 27.16
CA ARG A 131 -0.34 -0.51 27.06
C ARG A 131 -0.02 -0.01 28.46
N LYS A 132 1.24 -0.19 28.89
CA LYS A 132 1.72 0.35 30.16
C LYS A 132 1.99 1.86 29.99
N ASN A 133 1.68 2.66 31.02
CA ASN A 133 1.82 4.13 31.02
C ASN A 133 3.28 4.62 31.12
N HIS A 134 4.26 3.73 30.96
CA HIS A 134 5.67 4.06 31.03
C HIS A 134 6.31 3.60 29.72
N GLY A 135 6.42 4.56 28.80
CA GLY A 135 7.05 4.44 27.49
C GLY A 135 7.29 5.83 26.97
#